data_AF-K3V5E5-F1
#
_entry.id   AF-K3V5E5-F1
#
_cell.length_a   1.000
_cell.length_b   1.000
_cell.length_c   1.000
_cell.angle_alpha   90.00
_cell.angle_beta   90.00
_cell.angle_gamma   90.00
#
_symmetry.space_group_name_H-M   'P 1'
#
loop_
_entity.id
_entity.type
_entity.pdbx_description
1 polymer ?
#
loop_
_entity_poly.entity_id
_entity_poly.type
_entity_poly.pdbx_seq_one_letter_code
_entity_poly.pdbx_strand_id
1 'polypeptide(L)'
;MADQVQDLLTRLSLELSVTEPAKLKEHMAYLQRRAARLGCYYERFPKYPAIPDQIEHTEAFIDLLSDLRTRGGNKKDIAELQRELRAQMRKDDYGGSEVLYRRSLARRIQRVIDATMSALRTDISEWEDMKKAMAKESRNPAKSIKTVSED
;
A
#
# COMPACT_ATOMS: atom_id res chain seq x y z
N MET A 1 28.75 -19.83 -23.86
CA MET A 1 28.12 -19.90 -22.52
C MET A 1 27.91 -18.53 -21.88
N ALA A 2 28.87 -17.60 -21.97
CA ALA A 2 28.70 -16.22 -21.45
C ALA A 2 27.50 -15.46 -22.05
N ASP A 3 27.29 -15.55 -23.37
CA ASP A 3 26.19 -14.84 -24.04
C ASP A 3 24.78 -15.33 -23.67
N GLN A 4 24.63 -16.63 -23.36
CA GLN A 4 23.36 -17.20 -22.91
C GLN A 4 23.02 -16.78 -21.48
N VAL A 5 24.03 -16.66 -20.61
CA VAL A 5 23.84 -16.16 -19.23
C VAL A 5 23.47 -14.67 -19.27
N GLN A 6 24.10 -13.89 -20.14
CA GLN A 6 23.79 -12.47 -20.32
C GLN A 6 22.38 -12.23 -20.89
N ASP A 7 21.94 -13.03 -21.86
CA ASP A 7 20.58 -12.97 -22.41
C ASP A 7 19.51 -13.32 -21.35
N LEU A 8 19.76 -14.36 -20.55
CA LEU A 8 18.86 -14.76 -19.46
C LEU A 8 18.77 -13.71 -18.35
N LEU A 9 19.89 -13.11 -17.95
CA LEU A 9 19.90 -12.00 -16.98
C LEU A 9 19.16 -10.79 -17.52
N THR A 10 19.33 -10.46 -18.80
CA THR A 10 18.64 -9.33 -19.44
C THR A 10 17.13 -9.57 -19.48
N ARG A 11 16.68 -10.79 -19.83
CA ARG A 11 15.27 -11.18 -19.82
C ARG A 11 14.65 -11.19 -18.44
N LEU A 12 15.34 -11.74 -17.44
CA LEU A 12 14.89 -11.74 -16.03
C LEU A 12 14.80 -10.31 -15.48
N SER A 13 15.80 -9.46 -15.75
CA SER A 13 15.73 -8.03 -15.40
C SER A 13 14.56 -7.33 -16.09
N LEU A 14 14.27 -7.66 -17.36
CA LEU A 14 13.13 -7.10 -18.08
C LEU A 14 11.79 -7.55 -17.47
N GLU A 15 11.63 -8.84 -17.18
CA GLU A 15 10.43 -9.39 -16.55
C GLU A 15 10.20 -8.82 -15.15
N LEU A 16 11.24 -8.73 -14.32
CA LEU A 16 11.16 -8.09 -13.00
C LEU A 16 10.79 -6.61 -13.12
N SER A 17 11.38 -5.89 -14.09
CA SER A 17 11.12 -4.45 -14.32
C SER A 17 9.69 -4.12 -14.79
N VAL A 18 8.96 -5.10 -15.34
CA VAL A 18 7.58 -4.93 -15.82
C VAL A 18 6.57 -5.46 -14.79
N THR A 19 6.90 -6.56 -14.11
CA THR A 19 5.94 -7.28 -13.25
C THR A 19 5.75 -6.61 -11.89
N GLU A 20 6.78 -6.00 -11.31
CA GLU A 20 6.71 -5.34 -10.00
C GLU A 20 5.88 -4.04 -9.99
N PRO A 21 6.03 -3.09 -10.94
CA PRO A 21 5.25 -1.85 -10.91
C PRO A 21 3.76 -2.07 -11.25
N ALA A 22 3.44 -3.06 -12.09
CA ALA A 22 2.05 -3.43 -12.36
C ALA A 22 1.36 -3.95 -11.10
N LYS A 23 2.04 -4.80 -10.32
CA LYS A 23 1.55 -5.30 -9.02
C LYS A 23 1.36 -4.18 -8.01
N LEU A 24 2.30 -3.24 -7.91
CA LEU A 24 2.16 -2.09 -7.00
C LEU A 24 0.97 -1.20 -7.38
N LYS A 25 0.77 -0.91 -8.67
CA LYS A 25 -0.40 -0.16 -9.17
C LYS A 25 -1.71 -0.89 -8.89
N GLU A 26 -1.74 -2.20 -9.09
CA GLU A 26 -2.89 -3.05 -8.77
C GLU A 26 -3.21 -3.04 -7.27
N HIS A 27 -2.19 -3.21 -6.41
CA HIS A 27 -2.33 -3.13 -4.97
C HIS A 27 -2.91 -1.78 -4.52
N MET A 28 -2.38 -0.69 -5.07
CA MET A 28 -2.87 0.66 -4.79
C MET A 28 -4.34 0.84 -5.22
N ALA A 29 -4.70 0.43 -6.44
CA ALA A 29 -6.06 0.54 -6.95
C ALA A 29 -7.05 -0.33 -6.14
N TYR A 30 -6.62 -1.52 -5.73
CA TYR A 30 -7.39 -2.40 -4.87
C TYR A 30 -7.67 -1.74 -3.51
N LEU A 31 -6.64 -1.21 -2.83
CA LEU A 31 -6.77 -0.55 -1.55
C LEU A 31 -7.68 0.69 -1.64
N GLN A 32 -7.55 1.49 -2.69
CA GLN A 32 -8.43 2.65 -2.94
C GLN A 32 -9.89 2.23 -3.06
N ARG A 33 -10.19 1.22 -3.88
CA ARG A 33 -11.56 0.72 -4.05
C ARG A 33 -12.12 0.18 -2.74
N ARG A 34 -11.32 -0.57 -1.97
CA ARG A 34 -11.75 -1.15 -0.69
C ARG A 34 -12.00 -0.06 0.35
N ALA A 35 -11.09 0.89 0.51
CA ALA A 35 -11.23 2.01 1.43
C ALA A 35 -12.40 2.95 1.03
N ALA A 36 -12.62 3.18 -0.26
CA ALA A 36 -13.77 3.94 -0.75
C ALA A 36 -15.11 3.26 -0.43
N ARG A 37 -15.22 1.94 -0.63
CA ARG A 37 -16.41 1.15 -0.25
C ARG A 37 -16.72 1.24 1.24
N LEU A 38 -15.70 1.35 2.08
CA LEU A 38 -15.83 1.50 3.53
C LEU A 38 -16.03 2.95 3.99
N GLY A 39 -16.04 3.91 3.06
CA GLY A 39 -16.29 5.33 3.36
C GLY A 39 -15.10 6.06 4.00
N CYS A 40 -13.87 5.57 3.81
CA CYS A 40 -12.67 6.11 4.47
C CYS A 40 -12.31 7.53 3.99
N TYR A 41 -12.57 7.87 2.72
CA TYR A 41 -12.11 9.12 2.09
C TYR A 41 -13.09 10.29 2.10
N TYR A 42 -14.27 10.14 2.72
CA TYR A 42 -15.15 11.30 2.90
C TYR A 42 -14.65 12.09 4.11
N GLU A 43 -14.44 13.41 3.96
CA GLU A 43 -14.05 14.36 5.04
C GLU A 43 -14.97 14.31 6.28
N ARG A 44 -16.08 13.59 6.13
CA ARG A 44 -16.87 13.03 7.21
C ARG A 44 -16.70 11.53 7.07
N PHE A 45 -15.81 10.94 7.85
CA PHE A 45 -15.95 9.52 8.15
C PHE A 45 -17.45 9.32 8.45
N PRO A 46 -18.16 8.44 7.72
CA PRO A 46 -19.60 8.31 7.89
C PRO A 46 -19.88 8.17 9.38
N LYS A 47 -21.00 8.73 9.87
CA LYS A 47 -21.44 8.46 11.25
C LYS A 47 -21.38 6.94 11.41
N TYR A 48 -20.34 6.47 12.11
CA TYR A 48 -19.93 5.06 12.18
C TYR A 48 -21.20 4.26 12.51
N PRO A 49 -21.55 3.28 11.66
CA PRO A 49 -22.89 3.19 11.10
C PRO A 49 -23.97 3.08 12.16
N ALA A 50 -25.05 3.82 11.94
CA ALA A 50 -26.38 3.36 12.33
C ALA A 50 -26.88 2.42 11.21
N ILE A 51 -26.47 1.15 11.25
CA ILE A 51 -27.02 -0.01 10.49
C ILE A 51 -26.76 0.06 8.96
N PRO A 52 -26.28 -1.00 8.28
CA PRO A 52 -26.49 -2.44 8.54
C PRO A 52 -25.25 -3.13 9.10
N ASP A 53 -25.45 -3.73 10.27
CA ASP A 53 -24.53 -4.44 11.17
C ASP A 53 -23.15 -3.80 11.45
N GLN A 54 -23.02 -3.25 12.66
CA GLN A 54 -21.78 -2.70 13.20
C GLN A 54 -20.67 -3.75 13.27
N ILE A 55 -21.02 -5.03 13.47
CA ILE A 55 -20.08 -6.14 13.47
C ILE A 55 -19.48 -6.31 12.08
N GLU A 56 -20.31 -6.47 11.05
CA GLU A 56 -19.86 -6.61 9.66
C GLU A 56 -18.99 -5.43 9.22
N HIS A 57 -19.37 -4.22 9.60
CA HIS A 57 -18.57 -3.04 9.28
C HIS A 57 -17.21 -3.03 10.00
N THR A 58 -17.17 -3.45 11.27
CA THR A 58 -15.95 -3.57 12.06
C THR A 58 -15.03 -4.65 11.51
N GLU A 59 -15.59 -5.79 11.12
CA GLU A 59 -14.88 -6.89 10.45
C GLU A 59 -14.29 -6.44 9.11
N ALA A 60 -15.06 -5.69 8.31
CA ALA A 60 -14.58 -5.17 7.05
C ALA A 60 -13.39 -4.20 7.21
N PHE A 61 -13.34 -3.42 8.29
CA PHE A 61 -12.17 -2.63 8.66
C PHE A 61 -10.98 -3.49 9.11
N ILE A 62 -11.22 -4.54 9.90
CA ILE A 62 -10.16 -5.49 10.31
C ILE A 62 -9.52 -6.15 9.08
N ASP A 63 -10.32 -6.50 8.09
CA ASP A 63 -9.85 -7.04 6.82
C ASP A 63 -9.07 -6.01 6.00
N LEU A 64 -9.56 -4.78 5.89
CA LEU A 64 -8.81 -3.70 5.25
C LEU A 64 -7.45 -3.51 5.92
N LEU A 65 -7.40 -3.53 7.25
CA LEU A 65 -6.14 -3.45 8.00
C LEU A 65 -5.21 -4.64 7.71
N SER A 66 -5.75 -5.85 7.52
CA SER A 66 -4.98 -7.02 7.10
C SER A 66 -4.42 -6.83 5.68
N ASP A 67 -5.22 -6.28 4.77
CA ASP A 67 -4.78 -5.96 3.41
C ASP A 67 -3.65 -4.93 3.40
N LEU A 68 -3.77 -3.86 4.19
CA LEU A 68 -2.73 -2.85 4.36
C LEU A 68 -1.44 -3.49 4.90
N ARG A 69 -1.55 -4.40 5.88
CA ARG A 69 -0.40 -5.11 6.48
C ARG A 69 0.38 -5.90 5.44
N THR A 70 -0.32 -6.59 4.55
CA THR A 70 0.31 -7.38 3.47
C THR A 70 0.93 -6.51 2.38
N ARG A 71 0.61 -5.22 2.34
CA ARG A 71 1.00 -4.26 1.28
C ARG A 71 1.86 -3.11 1.82
N GLY A 72 2.63 -3.37 2.88
CA GLY A 72 3.64 -2.42 3.38
C GLY A 72 3.17 -1.48 4.50
N GLY A 73 1.92 -1.61 4.97
CA GLY A 73 1.42 -0.82 6.10
C GLY A 73 2.14 -1.13 7.42
N ASN A 74 2.18 -0.15 8.32
CA ASN A 74 2.86 -0.29 9.62
C ASN A 74 2.21 -1.39 10.46
N LYS A 75 2.96 -2.49 10.67
CA LYS A 75 2.48 -3.69 11.37
C LYS A 75 2.03 -3.40 12.81
N LYS A 76 2.73 -2.53 13.52
CA LYS A 76 2.43 -2.21 14.93
C LYS A 76 1.12 -1.43 15.04
N ASP A 77 0.99 -0.36 14.25
CA ASP A 77 -0.20 0.49 14.24
C ASP A 77 -1.43 -0.32 13.79
N ILE A 78 -1.26 -1.15 12.77
CA ILE A 78 -2.31 -2.05 12.28
C ILE A 78 -2.76 -3.03 13.36
N ALA A 79 -1.81 -3.71 14.02
CA ALA A 79 -2.14 -4.69 15.06
C ALA A 79 -2.87 -4.03 16.24
N GLU A 80 -2.46 -2.82 16.62
CA GLU A 80 -3.11 -2.03 17.65
C GLU A 80 -4.56 -1.69 17.26
N LEU A 81 -4.78 -1.17 16.04
CA LEU A 81 -6.12 -0.83 15.55
C LEU A 81 -7.02 -2.07 15.44
N GLN A 82 -6.50 -3.19 14.97
CA GLN A 82 -7.25 -4.45 14.92
C GLN A 82 -7.66 -4.93 16.32
N ARG A 83 -6.78 -4.79 17.32
CA ARG A 83 -7.11 -5.12 18.71
C ARG A 83 -8.23 -4.23 19.25
N GLU A 84 -8.17 -2.94 18.97
CA GLU A 84 -9.19 -1.97 19.39
C GLU A 84 -10.55 -2.19 18.72
N LEU A 85 -10.58 -2.48 17.41
CA LEU A 85 -11.80 -2.83 16.68
C LEU A 85 -12.46 -4.09 17.27
N ARG A 86 -11.68 -5.15 17.54
CA ARG A 86 -12.20 -6.37 18.21
C ARG A 86 -12.67 -6.13 19.64
N ALA A 87 -12.15 -5.10 20.32
CA ALA A 87 -12.65 -4.71 21.64
C ALA A 87 -13.99 -3.99 21.54
N GLN A 88 -14.23 -3.22 20.46
CA GLN A 88 -15.52 -2.56 20.20
C GLN A 88 -16.65 -3.56 19.92
N MET A 89 -16.35 -4.69 19.27
CA MET A 89 -17.33 -5.76 19.02
C MET A 89 -17.88 -6.41 20.30
N ARG A 90 -17.23 -6.22 21.45
CA ARG A 90 -17.58 -6.86 22.74
C ARG A 90 -18.25 -5.91 23.73
N LYS A 91 -18.55 -4.68 23.32
CA LYS A 91 -19.22 -3.69 24.19
C LYS A 91 -20.71 -3.65 23.87
N ASP A 92 -21.52 -3.85 24.90
CA ASP A 92 -22.99 -3.86 24.82
C ASP A 92 -23.64 -2.49 25.06
N ASP A 93 -22.89 -1.49 25.54
CA ASP A 93 -23.46 -0.23 26.03
C ASP A 93 -22.87 1.00 25.33
N TYR A 94 -23.70 1.71 24.56
CA TYR A 94 -23.27 2.74 23.60
C TYR A 94 -23.63 4.16 24.06
N GLY A 95 -22.92 4.65 25.07
CA GLY A 95 -23.01 6.04 25.56
C GLY A 95 -22.28 7.07 24.68
N GLY A 96 -22.43 8.37 24.98
CA GLY A 96 -21.83 9.47 24.20
C GLY A 96 -20.30 9.48 24.13
N SER A 97 -19.60 8.91 25.11
CA SER A 97 -18.14 8.71 25.11
C SER A 97 -17.67 7.74 24.03
N GLU A 98 -18.54 6.79 23.67
CA GLU A 98 -18.24 5.79 22.64
C GLU A 98 -18.25 6.39 21.23
N VAL A 99 -19.15 7.33 20.96
CA VAL A 99 -19.18 8.04 19.68
C VAL A 99 -17.86 8.79 19.43
N LEU A 100 -17.29 9.41 20.47
CA LEU A 100 -16.00 10.08 20.38
C LEU A 100 -14.85 9.08 20.17
N TYR A 101 -14.87 7.96 20.88
CA TYR A 101 -13.87 6.90 20.72
C TYR A 101 -13.90 6.29 19.30
N ARG A 102 -15.08 5.95 18.78
CA ARG A 102 -15.24 5.44 17.41
C ARG A 102 -14.74 6.44 16.36
N ARG A 103 -15.01 7.74 16.54
CA ARG A 103 -14.45 8.80 15.66
C ARG A 103 -12.93 8.87 15.73
N SER A 104 -12.35 8.71 16.93
CA SER A 104 -10.89 8.67 17.09
C SER A 104 -10.28 7.46 16.35
N LEU A 105 -10.91 6.29 16.51
CA LEU A 105 -10.48 5.04 15.86
C LEU A 105 -10.53 5.16 14.34
N ALA A 106 -11.64 5.67 13.80
CA ALA A 106 -11.82 6.01 12.40
C ALA A 106 -10.71 6.91 11.84
N ARG A 107 -10.37 8.00 12.54
CA ARG A 107 -9.27 8.90 12.12
C ARG A 107 -7.91 8.20 12.10
N ARG A 108 -7.65 7.33 13.07
CA ARG A 108 -6.37 6.58 13.12
C ARG A 108 -6.28 5.56 11.98
N ILE A 109 -7.37 4.86 11.68
CA ILE A 109 -7.46 3.99 10.50
C ILE A 109 -7.17 4.78 9.23
N GLN A 110 -7.77 5.96 9.07
CA GLN A 110 -7.53 6.81 7.90
C GLN A 110 -6.06 7.18 7.75
N ARG A 111 -5.38 7.56 8.84
CA ARG A 111 -3.94 7.87 8.81
C ARG A 111 -3.10 6.69 8.34
N VAL A 112 -3.42 5.47 8.78
CA VAL A 112 -2.71 4.26 8.36
C VAL A 112 -2.95 3.97 6.87
N ILE A 113 -4.18 4.16 6.38
CA ILE A 113 -4.50 4.07 4.96
C ILE A 113 -3.66 5.08 4.18
N ASP A 114 -3.70 6.36 4.55
CA ASP A 114 -3.00 7.42 3.83
C ASP A 114 -1.48 7.22 3.83
N ALA A 115 -0.91 6.81 4.96
CA ALA A 115 0.52 6.49 5.06
C ALA A 115 0.91 5.33 4.13
N THR A 116 0.11 4.25 4.12
CA THR A 116 0.36 3.08 3.25
C THR A 116 0.24 3.47 1.77
N MET A 117 -0.80 4.25 1.43
CA MET A 117 -1.03 4.76 0.08
C MET A 117 0.10 5.69 -0.39
N SER A 118 0.63 6.53 0.51
CA SER A 118 1.76 7.39 0.21
C SER A 118 3.03 6.59 -0.04
N ALA A 119 3.31 5.58 0.78
CA ALA A 119 4.47 4.70 0.59
C ALA A 119 4.40 3.97 -0.77
N LEU A 120 3.25 3.39 -1.11
CA LEU A 120 3.05 2.75 -2.42
C LEU A 120 3.24 3.72 -3.59
N ARG A 121 2.84 4.99 -3.46
CA ARG A 121 3.08 6.01 -4.48
C ARG A 121 4.56 6.32 -4.65
N THR A 122 5.30 6.42 -3.55
CA THR A 122 6.75 6.60 -3.56
C THR A 122 7.41 5.43 -4.27
N ASP A 123 7.09 4.19 -3.89
CA ASP A 123 7.64 2.99 -4.51
C ASP A 123 7.37 2.98 -6.03
N ILE A 124 6.14 3.30 -6.45
CA ILE A 124 5.78 3.40 -7.88
C ILE A 124 6.63 4.46 -8.59
N SER A 125 6.83 5.63 -7.98
CA SER A 125 7.61 6.72 -8.57
C SER A 125 9.09 6.35 -8.71
N GLU A 126 9.68 5.77 -7.67
CA GLU A 126 11.08 5.32 -7.68
C GLU A 126 11.32 4.26 -8.76
N TRP A 127 10.38 3.33 -8.91
CA TRP A 127 10.40 2.34 -10.00
C TRP A 127 10.33 2.99 -11.39
N GLU A 128 9.46 3.98 -11.58
CA GLU A 128 9.35 4.70 -12.85
C GLU A 128 10.63 5.48 -13.20
N ASP A 129 11.30 6.05 -12.19
CA ASP A 129 12.55 6.78 -12.39
C ASP A 129 13.73 5.85 -12.67
N MET A 130 13.82 4.71 -11.97
CA MET A 130 14.81 3.67 -12.27
C MET A 130 14.64 3.14 -13.70
N LYS A 131 13.39 2.91 -14.14
CA LYS A 131 13.09 2.50 -15.51
C LYS A 131 13.56 3.52 -16.55
N LYS A 132 13.34 4.81 -16.31
CA LYS A 132 13.82 5.88 -17.20
C LYS A 132 15.35 5.92 -17.26
N ALA A 133 16.02 5.74 -16.12
CA ALA A 133 17.48 5.70 -16.05
C ALA A 133 18.05 4.53 -16.87
N MET A 134 17.52 3.31 -16.69
CA MET A 134 17.93 2.14 -17.47
C MET A 134 17.70 2.32 -18.98
N ALA A 135 16.56 2.89 -19.38
CA ALA A 135 16.27 3.15 -20.80
C ALA A 135 17.19 4.23 -21.41
N LYS A 136 17.71 5.16 -20.61
CA LYS A 136 18.69 6.17 -21.03
C LYS A 136 20.08 5.55 -21.18
N GLU A 137 20.48 4.70 -20.24
CA GLU A 137 21.73 3.93 -20.27
C GLU A 137 21.79 3.03 -21.51
N SER A 138 20.71 2.30 -21.80
CA SER A 138 20.64 1.38 -22.95
C SER A 138 20.67 2.10 -24.30
N ARG A 139 20.25 3.38 -24.37
CA ARG A 139 20.34 4.20 -25.57
C ARG A 139 21.73 4.81 -25.79
N ASN A 140 22.63 4.75 -24.80
CA ASN A 140 23.94 5.41 -24.89
C ASN A 140 25.09 4.54 -24.33
N PRO A 141 25.32 3.33 -24.87
CA PRO A 141 26.35 2.39 -24.36
C PRO A 141 27.79 2.92 -24.51
N ALA A 142 28.02 3.92 -25.39
CA ALA A 142 29.35 4.43 -25.73
C ALA A 142 30.02 5.31 -24.65
N LYS A 143 29.31 5.68 -23.58
CA LYS A 143 29.88 6.54 -22.51
C LYS A 143 30.48 5.76 -21.33
N SER A 144 30.20 4.45 -21.21
CA SER A 144 30.69 3.59 -20.12
C SER A 144 32.04 2.92 -20.43
N ILE A 145 32.38 2.74 -21.71
CA ILE A 145 33.60 2.00 -22.12
C ILE A 145 34.89 2.86 -22.02
N LYS A 146 34.78 4.19 -21.89
CA LYS A 146 35.95 5.09 -21.90
C LYS A 146 36.70 5.24 -20.57
N THR A 147 36.31 4.56 -19.50
CA THR A 147 36.95 4.73 -18.17
C THR A 147 37.79 3.54 -17.68
N VAL A 148 38.08 2.53 -18.52
CA VAL A 148 38.88 1.36 -18.13
C VAL A 148 40.10 1.14 -19.04
N SER A 149 40.57 2.16 -19.74
CA SER A 149 41.75 2.05 -20.61
C SER A 149 42.61 3.30 -20.59
N GLU A 150 43.09 3.68 -19.41
CA GLU A 150 44.32 4.46 -19.26
C GLU A 150 45.11 3.86 -18.09
N ASP A 151 45.93 2.84 -18.43
CA ASP A 151 47.26 2.56 -17.87
C ASP A 151 48.03 1.69 -18.88
#